data_AF-A0A559LD40-F1
#
_entry.id   AF-A0A559LD40-F1
#
_cell.length_a   1.000
_cell.length_b   1.000
_cell.length_c   1.000
_cell.angle_alpha   90.00
_cell.angle_beta   90.00
_cell.angle_gamma   90.00
#
_symmetry.space_group_name_H-M   'P 1'
#
loop_
_entity.id
_entity.type
_entity.pdbx_description
1 polymer ?
#
loop_
_entity_poly.entity_id
_entity_poly.type
_entity_poly.pdbx_seq_one_letter_code
_entity_poly.pdbx_strand_id
1 'polypeptide(L)'
;MHVSNTLLLPLILAAFSSALRTGCRDGEVAVGTWQTCTLGSPQSGPSCSDLHATIYANDCGMISYSRKDGDICDVDGGWPSGYGLRCDNNNPSVVYTTGGNFGNCYRKGTNCSPIPFTHYYASWCCSRL
;
A
#
# COMPACT_ATOMS: atom_id res chain seq x y z
N MET A 1 -16.65 -35.28 49.60
CA MET A 1 -17.23 -34.36 48.60
C MET A 1 -16.05 -33.72 47.87
N HIS A 2 -15.88 -34.06 46.60
CA HIS A 2 -14.72 -33.72 45.78
C HIS A 2 -14.78 -32.24 45.37
N VAL A 3 -13.74 -31.47 45.69
CA VAL A 3 -13.59 -30.09 45.22
C VAL A 3 -13.08 -30.16 43.79
N SER A 4 -13.89 -29.65 42.86
CA SER A 4 -13.61 -29.67 41.42
C SER A 4 -12.55 -28.61 41.08
N ASN A 5 -11.47 -29.03 40.44
CA ASN A 5 -10.42 -28.16 39.91
C ASN A 5 -11.00 -27.22 38.84
N THR A 6 -10.99 -25.91 39.11
CA THR A 6 -11.30 -24.87 38.13
C THR A 6 -10.10 -24.69 37.20
N LEU A 7 -10.11 -25.38 36.06
CA LEU A 7 -9.18 -25.13 34.97
C LEU A 7 -9.53 -23.80 34.29
N LEU A 8 -8.72 -22.76 34.55
CA LEU A 8 -8.70 -21.53 33.76
C LEU A 8 -8.00 -21.82 32.43
N LEU A 9 -8.77 -21.99 31.35
CA LEU A 9 -8.23 -21.93 29.99
C LEU A 9 -7.94 -20.47 29.63
N PRO A 10 -6.70 -20.08 29.28
CA PRO A 10 -6.47 -18.77 28.66
C PRO A 10 -7.00 -18.82 27.22
N LEU A 11 -8.01 -18.02 26.94
CA LEU A 11 -8.47 -17.76 25.58
C LEU A 11 -7.37 -16.96 24.87
N ILE A 12 -6.46 -17.64 24.17
CA ILE A 12 -5.50 -17.00 23.27
C ILE A 12 -6.32 -16.47 22.09
N LEU A 13 -6.71 -15.20 22.16
CA LEU A 13 -7.15 -14.43 21.00
C LEU A 13 -5.93 -14.25 20.08
N ALA A 14 -5.64 -15.27 19.27
CA ALA A 14 -4.91 -15.07 18.03
C ALA A 14 -5.81 -14.21 17.15
N ALA A 15 -5.71 -12.89 17.28
CA ALA A 15 -6.22 -11.98 16.27
C ALA A 15 -5.48 -12.34 14.98
N PHE A 16 -6.16 -13.10 14.11
CA PHE A 16 -5.75 -13.22 12.73
C PHE A 16 -5.94 -11.83 12.13
N SER A 17 -4.94 -10.96 12.31
CA SER A 17 -4.73 -9.81 11.46
C SER A 17 -4.53 -10.39 10.07
N SER A 18 -5.60 -10.61 9.32
CA SER A 18 -5.51 -10.84 7.89
C SER A 18 -4.86 -9.58 7.33
N ALA A 19 -3.53 -9.61 7.23
CA ALA A 19 -2.74 -8.55 6.64
C ALA A 19 -3.35 -8.32 5.27
N LEU A 20 -3.87 -7.12 5.03
CA LEU A 20 -4.37 -6.77 3.70
C LEU A 20 -3.24 -7.06 2.73
N ARG A 21 -3.56 -7.77 1.65
CA ARG A 21 -2.60 -8.04 0.59
C ARG A 21 -2.96 -7.20 -0.62
N THR A 22 -1.94 -6.73 -1.34
CA THR A 22 -2.11 -6.02 -2.61
C THR A 22 -2.68 -6.94 -3.69
N GLY A 23 -2.70 -8.26 -3.44
CA GLY A 23 -3.10 -9.26 -4.42
C GLY A 23 -2.02 -9.58 -5.45
N CYS A 24 -0.81 -9.03 -5.29
CA CYS A 24 0.35 -9.40 -6.07
C CYS A 24 0.89 -10.78 -5.65
N ARG A 25 1.70 -11.39 -6.50
CA ARG A 25 2.37 -12.65 -6.17
C ARG A 25 3.51 -12.39 -5.19
N ASP A 26 3.89 -13.43 -4.44
CA ASP A 26 5.04 -13.31 -3.55
C ASP A 26 6.32 -13.02 -4.38
N GLY A 27 7.13 -12.09 -3.90
CA GLY A 27 8.30 -11.59 -4.63
C GLY A 27 8.01 -10.45 -5.62
N GLU A 28 6.74 -10.04 -5.77
CA GLU A 28 6.36 -8.85 -6.52
C GLU A 28 6.20 -7.63 -5.60
N VAL A 29 6.29 -6.45 -6.20
CA VAL A 29 5.88 -5.19 -5.57
C VAL A 29 4.62 -4.69 -6.24
N ALA A 30 3.83 -3.91 -5.50
CA ALA A 30 2.70 -3.20 -6.07
C ALA A 30 3.03 -1.72 -6.27
N VAL A 31 2.43 -1.10 -7.28
CA VAL A 31 2.48 0.34 -7.48
C VAL A 31 1.09 0.93 -7.66
N GLY A 32 0.90 2.11 -7.10
CA GLY A 32 -0.39 2.61 -6.75
C GLY A 32 -0.37 4.06 -6.31
N THR A 33 -1.43 4.46 -5.62
CA THR A 33 -1.57 5.81 -5.09
C THR A 33 -1.89 5.81 -3.60
N TRP A 34 -1.38 6.83 -2.94
CA TRP A 34 -1.66 7.15 -1.54
C TRP A 34 -2.26 8.55 -1.44
N GLN A 35 -3.32 8.68 -0.64
CA GLN A 35 -3.88 9.97 -0.25
C GLN A 35 -4.44 9.86 1.17
N THR A 36 -4.35 10.93 1.96
CA THR A 36 -5.07 11.05 3.23
C THR A 36 -6.17 12.09 3.11
N CYS A 37 -7.28 11.84 3.77
CA CYS A 37 -8.41 12.75 3.85
C CYS A 37 -8.70 13.06 5.32
N THR A 38 -9.42 14.15 5.53
CA THR A 38 -9.90 14.59 6.83
C THR A 38 -11.36 14.97 6.69
N LEU A 39 -12.14 14.71 7.74
CA LEU A 39 -13.57 15.05 7.77
C LEU A 39 -13.82 16.58 7.75
N GLY A 40 -12.80 17.36 8.10
CA GLY A 40 -12.90 18.82 8.24
C GLY A 40 -13.92 19.27 9.28
N SER A 41 -14.25 20.55 9.26
CA SER A 41 -15.30 21.14 10.10
C SER A 41 -16.63 21.23 9.34
N PRO A 42 -17.77 21.41 10.02
CA PRO A 42 -19.07 21.59 9.36
C PRO A 42 -19.12 22.73 8.32
N GLN A 43 -18.22 23.71 8.43
CA GLN A 43 -18.17 24.88 7.55
C GLN A 43 -17.26 24.67 6.33
N SER A 44 -16.19 23.89 6.49
CA SER A 44 -15.17 23.66 5.46
C SER A 44 -15.38 22.36 4.67
N GLY A 45 -16.15 21.42 5.21
CA GLY A 45 -16.33 20.09 4.63
C GLY A 45 -15.06 19.23 4.66
N PRO A 46 -15.12 18.01 4.11
CA PRO A 46 -13.98 17.12 4.01
C PRO A 46 -12.91 17.67 3.06
N SER A 47 -11.65 17.38 3.36
CA SER A 47 -10.50 17.79 2.55
C SER A 47 -9.49 16.67 2.47
N CYS A 48 -8.82 16.52 1.33
CA CYS A 48 -7.80 15.51 1.10
C CYS A 48 -6.45 16.15 0.79
N SER A 49 -5.38 15.44 1.16
CA SER A 49 -4.01 15.74 0.76
C SER A 49 -3.85 15.60 -0.74
N ASP A 50 -2.67 15.98 -1.21
CA ASP A 50 -2.22 15.62 -2.55
C ASP A 50 -2.21 14.09 -2.72
N LEU A 51 -2.41 13.67 -3.97
CA LEU A 51 -2.30 12.28 -4.38
C LEU A 51 -0.82 11.96 -4.63
N HIS A 52 -0.33 10.84 -4.14
CA HIS A 52 1.07 10.47 -4.28
C HIS A 52 1.24 9.09 -4.93
N ALA A 53 2.02 9.02 -6.01
CA ALA A 53 2.51 7.76 -6.56
C ALA A 53 3.30 6.98 -5.49
N THR A 54 2.97 5.70 -5.30
CA THR A 54 3.45 4.90 -4.16
C THR A 54 3.83 3.49 -4.58
N ILE A 55 4.89 2.95 -3.96
CA ILE A 55 5.34 1.57 -4.05
C ILE A 55 4.96 0.84 -2.75
N TYR A 56 4.32 -0.31 -2.88
CA TYR A 56 3.89 -1.15 -1.76
C TYR A 56 4.54 -2.53 -1.83
N ALA A 57 4.79 -3.10 -0.65
CA ALA A 57 5.04 -4.51 -0.46
C ALA A 57 3.75 -5.32 -0.66
N ASN A 58 3.87 -6.63 -0.86
CA ASN A 58 2.72 -7.50 -1.13
C ASN A 58 1.69 -7.52 0.01
N ASP A 59 2.12 -7.25 1.24
CA ASP A 59 1.29 -7.14 2.45
C ASP A 59 0.70 -5.74 2.65
N CYS A 60 0.54 -4.96 1.57
CA CYS A 60 0.08 -3.57 1.58
C CYS A 60 0.95 -2.61 2.40
N GLY A 61 2.13 -3.04 2.88
CA GLY A 61 3.09 -2.18 3.54
C GLY A 61 3.65 -1.14 2.57
N MET A 62 3.60 0.15 2.90
CA MET A 62 4.19 1.19 2.07
C MET A 62 5.73 1.07 2.10
N ILE A 63 6.35 0.91 0.94
CA ILE A 63 7.81 0.88 0.78
C ILE A 63 8.33 2.31 0.62
N SER A 64 7.74 3.08 -0.29
CA SER A 64 8.15 4.45 -0.61
C SER A 64 7.06 5.15 -1.43
N TYR A 65 7.11 6.48 -1.48
CA TYR A 65 6.18 7.31 -2.26
C TYR A 65 6.91 8.53 -2.84
N SER A 66 6.37 9.10 -3.91
CA SER A 66 6.85 10.38 -4.43
C SER A 66 6.31 11.54 -3.60
N ARG A 67 7.17 12.50 -3.28
CA ARG A 67 6.79 13.73 -2.56
C ARG A 67 6.15 14.79 -3.45
N LYS A 68 6.11 14.54 -4.76
CA LYS A 68 5.34 15.36 -5.69
C LYS A 68 3.91 14.81 -5.78
N ASP A 69 2.98 15.70 -6.09
CA ASP A 69 1.60 15.37 -6.35
C ASP A 69 1.44 14.74 -7.74
N GLY A 70 0.58 13.73 -7.83
CA GLY A 70 0.19 13.09 -9.08
C GLY A 70 0.00 11.58 -8.95
N ASP A 71 -0.63 11.00 -9.97
CA ASP A 71 -0.83 9.57 -10.10
C ASP A 71 0.48 8.87 -10.52
N ILE A 72 0.46 7.54 -10.58
CA ILE A 72 1.59 6.63 -10.83
C ILE A 72 2.48 7.12 -11.98
N CYS A 73 1.90 7.47 -13.13
CA CYS A 73 2.64 7.84 -14.34
C CYS A 73 2.68 9.34 -14.65
N ASP A 74 2.10 10.17 -13.78
CA ASP A 74 2.07 11.63 -13.97
C ASP A 74 3.19 12.34 -13.18
N VAL A 75 3.95 11.58 -12.37
CA VAL A 75 4.96 12.10 -11.47
C VAL A 75 6.37 11.79 -11.95
N ASP A 76 7.04 12.79 -12.52
CA ASP A 76 8.48 12.76 -12.78
C ASP A 76 9.28 13.25 -11.56
N GLY A 77 10.02 12.32 -10.94
CA GLY A 77 10.89 12.60 -9.79
C GLY A 77 10.13 12.69 -8.45
N GLY A 78 10.71 13.37 -7.46
CA GLY A 78 10.14 13.47 -6.10
C GLY A 78 10.31 12.22 -5.23
N TRP A 79 10.86 11.15 -5.79
CA TRP A 79 11.19 9.92 -5.07
C TRP A 79 12.43 10.08 -4.18
N PRO A 80 12.44 9.48 -2.98
CA PRO A 80 13.66 9.34 -2.20
C PRO A 80 14.76 8.61 -2.99
N SER A 81 16.03 8.87 -2.64
CA SER A 81 17.17 8.24 -3.31
C SER A 81 17.06 6.71 -3.31
N GLY A 82 17.28 6.10 -4.48
CA GLY A 82 17.17 4.65 -4.69
C GLY A 82 15.75 4.14 -4.97
N TYR A 83 14.75 5.03 -5.02
CA TYR A 83 13.38 4.71 -5.41
C TYR A 83 12.98 5.47 -6.65
N GLY A 84 11.98 4.94 -7.35
CA GLY A 84 11.46 5.58 -8.54
C GLY A 84 10.52 4.70 -9.32
N LEU A 85 9.91 5.32 -10.32
CA LEU A 85 9.06 4.64 -11.28
C LEU A 85 9.35 5.21 -12.66
N ARG A 86 9.36 4.36 -13.67
CA ARG A 86 9.35 4.72 -15.08
C ARG A 86 8.07 4.18 -15.69
N CYS A 87 7.41 4.99 -16.50
CA CYS A 87 6.25 4.56 -17.26
C CYS A 87 6.54 4.51 -18.76
N ASP A 88 5.89 3.58 -19.44
CA ASP A 88 5.80 3.51 -20.89
C ASP A 88 4.30 3.50 -21.27
N ASN A 89 3.89 4.40 -22.17
CA ASN A 89 2.48 4.55 -22.59
C ASN A 89 1.49 4.67 -21.41
N ASN A 90 1.79 5.53 -20.43
CA ASN A 90 1.00 5.75 -19.21
C ASN A 90 0.77 4.49 -18.35
N ASN A 91 1.63 3.48 -18.48
CA ASN A 91 1.63 2.32 -17.60
C ASN A 91 3.01 2.17 -16.95
N PRO A 92 3.10 1.78 -15.67
CA PRO A 92 4.37 1.53 -15.02
C PRO A 92 5.11 0.42 -15.78
N SER A 93 6.37 0.68 -16.15
CA SER A 93 7.21 -0.26 -16.87
C SER A 93 8.37 -0.77 -16.04
N VAL A 94 8.98 0.12 -15.23
CA VAL A 94 10.03 -0.24 -14.29
C VAL A 94 9.80 0.46 -12.96
N VAL A 95 9.97 -0.28 -11.87
CA VAL A 95 9.95 0.23 -10.50
C VAL A 95 11.34 0.04 -9.90
N TYR A 96 11.88 1.11 -9.33
CA TYR A 96 13.19 1.11 -8.68
C TYR A 96 13.00 1.09 -7.17
N THR A 97 13.71 0.20 -6.49
CA THR A 97 13.79 0.16 -5.03
C THR A 97 15.22 -0.15 -4.60
N THR A 98 15.53 0.12 -3.34
CA THR A 98 16.81 -0.26 -2.73
C THR A 98 17.01 -1.78 -2.64
N GLY A 99 15.94 -2.57 -2.70
CA GLY A 99 15.96 -4.03 -2.69
C GLY A 99 16.05 -4.70 -4.07
N GLY A 100 16.05 -3.91 -5.15
CA GLY A 100 16.06 -4.39 -6.54
C GLY A 100 15.08 -3.66 -7.44
N ASN A 101 15.14 -3.98 -8.73
CA ASN A 101 14.26 -3.42 -9.74
C ASN A 101 13.17 -4.42 -10.13
N PHE A 102 12.01 -3.89 -10.50
CA PHE A 102 10.83 -4.67 -10.87
C PHE A 102 10.29 -4.16 -12.20
N GLY A 103 9.69 -5.04 -12.99
CA GLY A 103 9.10 -4.73 -14.29
C GLY A 103 8.02 -5.74 -14.66
N ASN A 104 7.73 -5.87 -15.96
CA ASN A 104 6.64 -6.73 -16.46
C ASN A 104 5.30 -6.48 -15.73
N CYS A 105 4.99 -5.20 -15.52
CA CYS A 105 3.87 -4.82 -14.68
C CYS A 105 2.51 -5.18 -15.30
N TYR A 106 1.59 -5.66 -14.47
CA TYR A 106 0.22 -6.02 -14.87
C TYR A 106 -0.81 -5.43 -13.89
N ARG A 107 -2.02 -5.15 -14.40
CA ARG A 107 -3.10 -4.57 -13.59
C ARG A 107 -3.68 -5.60 -12.62
N LYS A 108 -3.91 -5.20 -11.37
CA LYS A 108 -4.59 -6.02 -10.35
C LYS A 108 -5.70 -5.28 -9.64
N GLY A 109 -5.49 -4.00 -9.31
CA GLY A 109 -6.48 -3.10 -8.68
C GLY A 109 -6.97 -3.60 -7.32
N THR A 110 -6.32 -3.16 -6.24
CA THR A 110 -6.61 -3.60 -4.87
C THR A 110 -6.62 -2.41 -3.92
N ASN A 111 -7.65 -2.35 -3.07
CA ASN A 111 -7.70 -1.37 -1.99
C ASN A 111 -6.95 -1.90 -0.76
N CYS A 112 -5.87 -1.20 -0.40
CA CYS A 112 -4.98 -1.46 0.73
C CYS A 112 -5.25 -0.51 1.91
N SER A 113 -6.33 0.26 1.90
CA SER A 113 -6.62 1.30 2.89
C SER A 113 -6.71 0.71 4.30
N PRO A 114 -5.80 1.07 5.23
CA PRO A 114 -5.73 0.42 6.53
C PRO A 114 -6.81 0.91 7.50
N ILE A 115 -7.26 2.15 7.33
CA ILE A 115 -8.24 2.83 8.18
C ILE A 115 -9.07 3.80 7.34
N PRO A 116 -10.24 4.24 7.85
CA PRO A 116 -11.00 5.32 7.23
C PRO A 116 -10.11 6.55 7.00
N PHE A 117 -10.35 7.24 5.88
CA PHE A 117 -9.66 8.46 5.45
C PHE A 117 -8.17 8.31 5.09
N THR A 118 -7.63 7.10 5.09
CA THR A 118 -6.28 6.82 4.57
C THR A 118 -6.42 5.88 3.40
N HIS A 119 -6.25 6.41 2.19
CA HIS A 119 -6.56 5.71 0.95
C HIS A 119 -5.30 5.19 0.28
N TYR A 120 -5.10 3.86 0.34
CA TYR A 120 -4.00 3.17 -0.34
C TYR A 120 -4.60 2.35 -1.47
N TYR A 121 -4.23 2.61 -2.70
CA TYR A 121 -4.76 1.89 -3.84
C TYR A 121 -3.64 1.30 -4.69
N ALA A 122 -3.46 -0.01 -4.61
CA ALA A 122 -2.48 -0.76 -5.38
C ALA A 122 -3.07 -1.10 -6.76
N SER A 123 -2.66 -0.38 -7.80
CA SER A 123 -3.23 -0.53 -9.15
C SER A 123 -2.55 -1.62 -9.97
N TRP A 124 -1.24 -1.80 -9.78
CA TRP A 124 -0.41 -2.69 -10.57
C TRP A 124 0.49 -3.56 -9.70
N CYS A 125 0.85 -4.72 -10.22
CA CYS A 125 1.87 -5.59 -9.68
C CYS A 125 3.03 -5.68 -10.67
N CYS A 126 4.26 -5.61 -10.18
CA CYS A 126 5.47 -5.70 -10.99
C CYS A 126 6.38 -6.81 -10.45
N SER A 127 6.82 -7.69 -11.34
CA SER A 127 7.68 -8.82 -11.00
C SER A 127 9.13 -8.40 -10.92
N ARG A 128 9.92 -9.10 -10.10
CA ARG A 128 11.35 -8.83 -9.95
C ARG A 128 12.09 -9.07 -11.29
N LEU A 129 13.02 -8.16 -11.62
CA LEU A 129 13.92 -8.26 -12.77
C LEU A 129 15.20 -9.03 -12.44
#